data_AF-A0A926GQS9-F1
#
_entry.id   AF-A0A926GQS9-F1
#
_cell.length_a   1.000
_cell.length_b   1.000
_cell.length_c   1.000
_cell.angle_alpha   90.00
_cell.angle_beta   90.00
_cell.angle_gamma   90.00
#
_symmetry.space_group_name_H-M   'P 1'
#
loop_
_entity.id
_entity.type
_entity.pdbx_description
1 polymer ?
#
loop_
_entity_poly.entity_id
_entity_poly.type
_entity_poly.pdbx_seq_one_letter_code
_entity_poly.pdbx_strand_id
1 'polypeptide(L)'
;MKLFASAIAAVVVVVTLHSNAYAHFIWATVENNQVRFALLEDVNEAPSAKFEKYVTGLSPRSAGKTLALGSPKDGARYASLASGQSVIVADSVIGTKEREGETYLLVYHAKGAISLTAAGTEAKTPAEILAKRDGNDLVITVVQGGWRVPASEVWVQWPGDETPTSHTTDIAGETRVAWAKTRRGGLVGIRAMAAEKKSGEHGGVKYNAIHRWATLTFPVDGPRPVEASKVEASPAEKPFTQILRTSYAHNHEIVGNAVFNKTLFDGKLTKDQLENHLQQRALIHNELHRILIGAESTQTVPYGAAQKNVLVLLFNDLIAMDSGWPTEAQARPLTRTFLQEIRDSESKGPYFALGVQHVYFGGITNGGRMIGAKIGETLQFTPSYYAKSDGYAAYLIEVNKITDPEARQEMIRGGQAAYRYIIASSNEDIFKEK
;
A
#
# COMPACT_ATOMS: atom_id res chain seq x y z
N MET A 1 26.51 45.25 -24.22
CA MET A 1 25.47 44.23 -24.00
C MET A 1 26.13 42.94 -23.56
N LYS A 2 26.02 42.57 -22.28
CA LYS A 2 26.51 41.28 -21.76
C LYS A 2 25.33 40.29 -21.79
N LEU A 3 25.43 39.25 -22.61
CA LEU A 3 24.46 38.17 -22.69
C LEU A 3 24.55 37.31 -21.42
N PHE A 4 23.52 37.35 -20.59
CA PHE A 4 23.32 36.40 -19.50
C PHE A 4 22.77 35.10 -20.09
N ALA A 5 23.57 34.03 -20.06
CA ALA A 5 23.10 32.69 -20.35
C ALA A 5 22.42 32.13 -19.09
N SER A 6 21.09 32.14 -19.07
CA SER A 6 20.30 31.46 -18.05
C SER A 6 20.32 29.95 -18.32
N ALA A 7 21.06 29.21 -17.50
CA ALA A 7 20.98 27.75 -17.46
C ALA A 7 19.67 27.34 -16.79
N ILE A 8 18.70 26.88 -17.58
CA ILE A 8 17.48 26.23 -17.08
C ILE A 8 17.87 24.81 -16.65
N ALA A 9 18.02 24.60 -15.35
CA ALA A 9 18.17 23.26 -14.79
C ALA A 9 16.82 22.55 -14.87
N ALA A 10 16.71 21.56 -15.75
CA ALA A 10 15.55 20.68 -15.81
C ALA A 10 15.53 19.78 -14.56
N VAL A 11 14.56 20.02 -13.67
CA VAL A 11 14.28 19.13 -12.54
C VAL A 11 13.49 17.94 -13.08
N VAL A 12 14.17 16.80 -13.23
CA VAL A 12 13.50 15.53 -13.52
C VAL A 12 12.84 15.04 -12.23
N VAL A 13 11.52 15.24 -12.13
CA VAL A 13 10.69 14.69 -11.06
C VAL A 13 10.47 13.20 -11.36
N VAL A 14 11.22 12.34 -10.68
CA VAL A 14 11.01 10.89 -10.72
C VAL A 14 9.79 10.57 -9.85
N VAL A 15 8.63 10.37 -10.47
CA VAL A 15 7.42 9.91 -9.78
C VAL A 15 7.54 8.41 -9.58
N THR A 16 7.92 7.97 -8.38
CA THR A 16 7.98 6.55 -8.02
C THR A 16 6.59 6.04 -7.63
N LEU A 17 5.98 5.23 -8.49
CA LEU A 17 4.66 4.63 -8.22
C LEU A 17 4.81 3.46 -7.25
N HIS A 18 4.38 3.67 -6.01
CA HIS A 18 4.39 2.66 -4.98
C HIS A 18 3.06 1.91 -4.95
N SER A 19 3.09 0.59 -5.16
CA SER A 19 1.94 -0.27 -4.90
C SER A 19 1.59 -0.23 -3.42
N ASN A 20 0.31 -0.06 -3.07
CA ASN A 20 -0.23 -0.21 -1.70
C ASN A 20 -0.15 -1.67 -1.21
N ALA A 21 1.02 -2.29 -1.25
CA ALA A 21 1.30 -3.47 -0.47
C ALA A 21 1.33 -3.03 1.01
N TYR A 22 0.54 -3.71 1.85
CA TYR A 22 0.53 -3.47 3.28
C TYR A 22 1.90 -3.84 3.86
N ALA A 23 2.78 -2.85 3.86
CA ALA A 23 4.12 -2.98 4.40
C ALA A 23 4.05 -2.91 5.93
N HIS A 24 4.83 -3.76 6.57
CA HIS A 24 5.01 -3.67 8.00
C HIS A 24 6.20 -2.77 8.30
N PHE A 25 6.14 -2.06 9.42
CA PHE A 25 7.17 -1.14 9.86
C PHE A 25 7.48 -1.37 11.33
N ILE A 26 8.73 -1.16 11.71
CA ILE A 26 9.10 -1.19 13.12
C ILE A 26 8.63 0.12 13.73
N TRP A 27 7.73 0.02 14.69
CA TRP A 27 7.22 1.13 15.47
C TRP A 27 7.81 1.09 16.87
N ALA A 28 8.20 2.26 17.38
CA ALA A 28 8.50 2.46 18.79
C ALA A 28 7.35 3.28 19.39
N THR A 29 6.56 2.69 20.28
CA THR A 29 5.42 3.34 20.93
C THR A 29 5.70 3.53 22.41
N VAL A 30 5.37 4.70 22.97
CA VAL A 30 5.68 5.03 24.37
C VAL A 30 4.42 5.24 25.17
N GLU A 31 4.22 4.41 26.20
CA GLU A 31 3.06 4.45 27.09
C GLU A 31 3.50 4.08 28.51
N ASN A 32 2.98 4.76 29.53
CA ASN A 32 3.20 4.43 30.94
C ASN A 32 4.68 4.22 31.33
N ASN A 33 5.57 5.11 30.88
CA ASN A 33 7.03 5.02 31.08
C ASN A 33 7.65 3.69 30.57
N GLN A 34 7.03 3.07 29.59
CA GLN A 34 7.55 1.91 28.88
C GLN A 34 7.54 2.21 27.39
N VAL A 35 8.58 1.77 26.70
CA VAL A 35 8.59 1.72 25.24
C VAL A 35 8.32 0.29 24.78
N ARG A 36 7.46 0.16 23.78
CA ARG A 36 7.17 -1.08 23.04
C ARG A 36 7.71 -0.94 21.62
N PHE A 37 8.45 -1.96 21.17
CA PHE A 37 8.91 -2.10 19.79
C PHE A 37 8.21 -3.27 19.13
N ALA A 38 7.54 -3.03 18.01
CA ALA A 38 6.82 -4.07 17.26
C ALA A 38 6.88 -3.80 15.75
N LEU A 39 6.86 -4.87 14.95
CA LEU A 39 6.71 -4.78 13.50
C LEU A 39 5.20 -4.87 13.17
N LEU A 40 4.58 -3.77 12.74
CA LEU A 40 3.13 -3.64 12.54
C LEU A 40 2.79 -2.96 11.21
N GLU A 41 1.62 -3.24 10.65
CA GLU A 41 1.08 -2.46 9.51
C GLU A 41 0.55 -1.10 9.99
N ASP A 42 -0.14 -1.12 11.14
CA ASP A 42 -0.72 0.03 11.85
C ASP A 42 -0.13 0.15 13.26
N VAL A 43 0.21 1.36 13.68
CA VAL A 43 0.79 1.62 15.01
C VAL A 43 -0.13 1.21 16.17
N ASN A 44 -1.45 1.20 15.95
CA ASN A 44 -2.47 0.89 16.94
C ASN A 44 -2.85 -0.61 16.96
N GLU A 45 -2.26 -1.43 16.10
CA GLU A 45 -2.49 -2.87 16.10
C GLU A 45 -1.83 -3.57 17.30
N ALA A 46 -2.39 -4.72 17.66
CA ALA A 46 -1.76 -5.65 18.57
C ALA A 46 -0.56 -6.33 17.88
N PRO A 47 0.60 -6.46 18.55
CA PRO A 47 1.72 -7.23 18.04
C PRO A 47 1.34 -8.70 17.81
N SER A 48 2.08 -9.35 16.90
CA SER A 48 1.89 -10.76 16.57
C SER A 48 3.19 -11.53 16.70
N ALA A 49 3.16 -12.66 17.42
CA ALA A 49 4.32 -13.51 17.65
C ALA A 49 5.06 -13.93 16.36
N LYS A 50 4.36 -13.99 15.22
CA LYS A 50 4.97 -14.28 13.90
C LYS A 50 6.03 -13.26 13.46
N PHE A 51 6.03 -12.06 14.05
CA PHE A 51 6.97 -10.99 13.74
C PHE A 51 8.09 -10.80 14.76
N GLU A 52 8.16 -11.65 15.78
CA GLU A 52 9.11 -11.52 16.88
C GLU A 52 10.57 -11.44 16.41
N LYS A 53 10.94 -12.24 15.39
CA LYS A 53 12.31 -12.25 14.84
C LYS A 53 12.80 -10.86 14.41
N TYR A 54 11.92 -9.98 13.95
CA TYR A 54 12.27 -8.65 13.43
C TYR A 54 12.55 -7.62 14.52
N VAL A 55 12.18 -7.90 15.77
CA VAL A 55 12.43 -7.02 16.92
C VAL A 55 13.56 -7.52 17.81
N THR A 56 14.15 -8.69 17.53
CA THR A 56 15.23 -9.27 18.33
C THR A 56 16.54 -8.46 18.24
N GLY A 57 16.93 -8.04 17.04
CA GLY A 57 18.19 -7.33 16.76
C GLY A 57 18.14 -5.80 16.93
N LEU A 58 17.14 -5.27 17.64
CA LEU A 58 16.99 -3.84 17.83
C LEU A 58 18.10 -3.25 18.69
N SER A 59 18.58 -2.06 18.31
CA SER A 59 19.54 -1.26 19.08
C SER A 59 18.88 0.00 19.64
N PRO A 60 18.06 -0.09 20.70
CA PRO A 60 17.32 1.05 21.20
C PRO A 60 18.21 1.97 22.05
N ARG A 61 17.98 3.27 21.89
CA ARG A 61 18.66 4.32 22.64
C ARG A 61 17.72 5.47 22.96
N SER A 62 18.00 6.17 24.06
CA SER A 62 17.36 7.42 24.44
C SER A 62 18.44 8.39 24.91
N ALA A 63 18.46 9.61 24.37
CA ALA A 63 19.49 10.61 24.65
C ALA A 63 20.93 10.05 24.51
N GLY A 64 21.17 9.23 23.47
CA GLY A 64 22.46 8.59 23.20
C GLY A 64 22.82 7.40 24.10
N LYS A 65 22.01 7.07 25.11
CA LYS A 65 22.24 5.92 26.01
C LYS A 65 21.43 4.71 25.55
N THR A 66 22.07 3.55 25.48
CA THR A 66 21.43 2.26 25.18
C THR A 66 20.36 1.91 26.23
N LEU A 67 19.21 1.42 25.78
CA LEU A 67 18.15 0.91 26.66
C LEU A 67 18.25 -0.62 26.79
N ALA A 68 18.08 -1.13 28.00
CA ALA A 68 18.01 -2.58 28.24
C ALA A 68 16.65 -3.12 27.75
N LEU A 69 16.67 -3.97 26.73
CA LEU A 69 15.48 -4.65 26.23
C LEU A 69 15.18 -5.92 27.04
N GLY A 70 13.93 -6.06 27.46
CA GLY A 70 13.40 -7.33 27.97
C GLY A 70 13.35 -8.40 26.89
N SER A 71 13.07 -9.65 27.28
CA SER A 71 12.82 -10.73 26.33
C SER A 71 11.64 -10.38 25.43
N PRO A 72 11.66 -10.80 24.15
CA PRO A 72 10.49 -10.65 23.31
C PRO A 72 9.28 -11.38 23.90
N LYS A 73 8.10 -10.78 23.72
CA LYS A 73 6.83 -11.30 24.20
C LYS A 73 5.72 -10.85 23.26
N ASP A 74 4.86 -11.78 22.85
CA ASP A 74 3.70 -11.54 22.00
C ASP A 74 4.03 -10.83 20.67
N GLY A 75 5.26 -10.98 20.15
CA GLY A 75 5.71 -10.30 18.93
C GLY A 75 6.26 -8.89 19.12
N ALA A 76 6.48 -8.45 20.36
CA ALA A 76 7.07 -7.16 20.69
C ALA A 76 8.27 -7.30 21.65
N ARG A 77 9.08 -6.24 21.75
CA ARG A 77 10.05 -6.06 22.84
C ARG A 77 9.74 -4.81 23.63
N TYR A 78 10.10 -4.83 24.91
CA TYR A 78 9.79 -3.77 25.84
C TYR A 78 11.06 -3.28 26.53
N ALA A 79 11.11 -1.98 26.83
CA ALA A 79 12.10 -1.41 27.74
C ALA A 79 11.44 -0.38 28.66
N SER A 80 11.88 -0.33 29.91
CA SER A 80 11.49 0.73 30.84
C SER A 80 12.19 2.04 30.48
N LEU A 81 11.48 3.14 30.66
CA LEU A 81 12.01 4.49 30.46
C LEU A 81 12.26 5.15 31.81
N ALA A 82 13.45 5.73 31.95
CA ALA A 82 13.79 6.55 33.08
C ALA A 82 13.07 7.92 32.98
N SER A 83 12.84 8.54 34.13
CA SER A 83 12.29 9.90 34.20
C SER A 83 13.13 10.88 33.36
N GLY A 84 12.46 11.75 32.62
CA GLY A 84 13.10 12.74 31.74
C GLY A 84 13.44 12.23 30.33
N GLN A 85 13.30 10.93 30.04
CA GLN A 85 13.42 10.42 28.67
C GLN A 85 12.15 10.71 27.88
N SER A 86 12.27 11.54 26.83
CA SER A 86 11.13 12.00 26.03
C SER A 86 11.12 11.48 24.59
N VAL A 87 12.26 11.03 24.09
CA VAL A 87 12.45 10.48 22.73
C VAL A 87 13.28 9.21 22.79
N ILE A 88 12.76 8.17 22.16
CA ILE A 88 13.38 6.86 22.06
C ILE A 88 13.56 6.57 20.58
N VAL A 89 14.72 6.03 20.21
CA VAL A 89 14.93 5.52 18.86
C VAL A 89 15.45 4.09 18.88
N ALA A 90 15.15 3.32 17.84
CA ALA A 90 15.75 2.02 17.61
C ALA A 90 16.05 1.82 16.13
N ASP A 91 17.24 1.29 15.86
CA ASP A 91 17.67 0.92 14.53
C ASP A 91 17.47 -0.60 14.34
N SER A 92 17.04 -1.01 13.14
CA SER A 92 17.00 -2.41 12.73
C SER A 92 17.47 -2.56 11.29
N VAL A 93 18.37 -3.51 11.05
CA VAL A 93 18.76 -3.91 9.69
C VAL A 93 18.06 -5.23 9.40
N ILE A 94 17.13 -5.21 8.44
CA ILE A 94 16.35 -6.41 8.09
C ILE A 94 17.12 -7.27 7.08
N GLY A 95 18.04 -6.65 6.35
CA GLY A 95 18.83 -7.27 5.31
C GLY A 95 18.34 -6.90 3.92
N THR A 96 18.62 -7.77 2.97
CA THR A 96 18.49 -7.50 1.55
C THR A 96 17.05 -7.71 1.08
N LYS A 97 16.55 -6.76 0.28
CA LYS A 97 15.28 -6.85 -0.41
C LYS A 97 15.48 -6.57 -1.89
N GLU A 98 14.62 -7.14 -2.71
CA GLU A 98 14.58 -6.90 -4.14
C GLU A 98 13.24 -6.25 -4.48
N ARG A 99 13.30 -5.18 -5.26
CA ARG A 99 12.11 -4.56 -5.84
C ARG A 99 12.45 -4.08 -7.24
N GLU A 100 11.60 -4.41 -8.20
CA GLU A 100 11.78 -4.00 -9.61
C GLU A 100 13.16 -4.42 -10.17
N GLY A 101 13.68 -5.58 -9.70
CA GLY A 101 15.00 -6.10 -10.08
C GLY A 101 16.20 -5.44 -9.37
N GLU A 102 15.97 -4.38 -8.59
CA GLU A 102 17.03 -3.73 -7.83
C GLU A 102 17.12 -4.29 -6.40
N THR A 103 18.33 -4.69 -6.04
CA THR A 103 18.67 -5.15 -4.70
C THR A 103 19.06 -3.97 -3.81
N TYR A 104 18.36 -3.80 -2.69
CA TYR A 104 18.62 -2.76 -1.70
C TYR A 104 18.69 -3.29 -0.28
N LEU A 105 19.43 -2.59 0.59
CA LEU A 105 19.41 -2.84 2.03
C LEU A 105 18.24 -2.12 2.68
N LEU A 106 17.42 -2.86 3.41
CA LEU A 106 16.33 -2.29 4.21
C LEU A 106 16.80 -2.01 5.64
N VAL A 107 16.73 -0.73 6.03
CA VAL A 107 17.03 -0.27 7.37
C VAL A 107 15.83 0.48 7.95
N TYR A 108 15.38 0.09 9.14
CA TYR A 108 14.38 0.81 9.89
C TYR A 108 15.02 1.71 10.94
N HIS A 109 14.49 2.93 11.06
CA HIS A 109 14.78 3.91 12.10
C HIS A 109 13.48 4.26 12.82
N ALA A 110 13.18 3.55 13.90
CA ALA A 110 11.97 3.76 14.65
C ALA A 110 12.16 4.85 15.70
N LYS A 111 11.26 5.82 15.78
CA LYS A 111 11.25 6.90 16.79
C LYS A 111 9.92 6.91 17.53
N GLY A 112 9.98 6.85 18.86
CA GLY A 112 8.82 7.02 19.73
C GLY A 112 9.02 8.25 20.61
N ALA A 113 8.01 9.12 20.68
CA ALA A 113 8.03 10.33 21.48
C ALA A 113 6.87 10.33 22.48
N ILE A 114 7.11 10.86 23.68
CA ILE A 114 6.08 10.95 24.74
C ILE A 114 5.05 12.04 24.49
N SER A 115 5.29 12.94 23.53
CA SER A 115 4.43 14.06 23.20
C SER A 115 4.77 14.61 21.81
N LEU A 116 3.88 15.44 21.25
CA LEU A 116 4.19 16.16 20.01
C LEU A 116 5.41 17.07 20.15
N THR A 117 5.59 17.73 21.29
CA THR A 117 6.78 18.57 21.51
C THR A 117 8.06 17.74 21.42
N ALA A 118 8.07 16.55 22.04
CA ALA A 118 9.21 15.64 21.95
C ALA A 118 9.39 15.08 20.52
N ALA A 119 8.30 14.89 19.77
CA ALA A 119 8.35 14.44 18.38
C ALA A 119 9.12 15.43 17.47
N GLY A 120 9.14 16.72 17.82
CA GLY A 120 9.89 17.76 17.11
C GLY A 120 11.39 17.80 17.42
N THR A 121 11.87 17.04 18.41
CA THR A 121 13.28 17.03 18.82
C THR A 121 14.10 16.08 17.96
N GLU A 122 15.22 16.54 17.42
CA GLU A 122 16.16 15.69 16.67
C GLU A 122 16.80 14.62 17.57
N ALA A 123 16.73 13.37 17.12
CA ALA A 123 17.43 12.25 17.74
C ALA A 123 18.76 11.93 17.04
N LYS A 124 19.07 12.61 15.92
CA LYS A 124 20.29 12.48 15.12
C LYS A 124 20.53 11.05 14.63
N THR A 125 19.45 10.37 14.25
CA THR A 125 19.55 9.07 13.59
C THR A 125 19.87 9.25 12.10
N PRO A 126 20.37 8.22 11.39
CA PRO A 126 20.65 8.34 9.97
C PRO A 126 19.46 8.79 9.11
N ALA A 127 18.23 8.41 9.47
CA ALA A 127 17.02 9.01 8.94
C ALA A 127 15.96 9.14 10.04
N GLU A 128 15.35 10.30 10.19
CA GLU A 128 14.31 10.55 11.18
C GLU A 128 13.16 11.41 10.63
N ILE A 129 12.04 11.35 11.33
CA ILE A 129 10.89 12.21 11.11
C ILE A 129 10.76 13.13 12.33
N LEU A 130 10.53 14.41 12.06
CA LEU A 130 10.17 15.41 13.06
C LEU A 130 8.72 15.82 12.84
N ALA A 131 8.01 16.11 13.92
CA ALA A 131 6.64 16.62 13.84
C ALA A 131 6.45 17.79 14.80
N LYS A 132 5.77 18.84 14.34
CA LYS A 132 5.35 19.97 15.17
C LYS A 132 3.97 20.46 14.77
N ARG A 133 3.29 21.16 15.67
CA ARG A 133 2.06 21.88 15.35
C ARG A 133 2.38 23.29 14.86
N ASP A 134 1.73 23.70 13.78
CA ASP A 134 1.74 25.08 13.28
C ASP A 134 0.29 25.50 12.99
N GLY A 135 -0.32 26.21 13.93
CA GLY A 135 -1.75 26.53 13.90
C GLY A 135 -2.64 25.29 13.82
N ASN A 136 -3.33 25.15 12.69
CA ASN A 136 -4.24 24.05 12.38
C ASN A 136 -3.58 22.92 11.58
N ASP A 137 -2.26 22.95 11.41
CA ASP A 137 -1.53 21.92 10.67
C ASP A 137 -0.56 21.15 11.57
N LEU A 138 -0.38 19.89 11.24
CA LEU A 138 0.78 19.10 11.59
C LEU A 138 1.83 19.31 10.51
N VAL A 139 2.96 19.93 10.87
CA VAL A 139 4.13 20.06 9.99
C VAL A 139 5.04 18.88 10.26
N ILE A 140 5.34 18.13 9.20
CA ILE A 140 6.19 16.95 9.23
C ILE A 140 7.44 17.24 8.44
N THR A 141 8.61 16.98 9.02
CA THR A 141 9.90 17.13 8.35
C THR A 141 10.59 15.78 8.26
N VAL A 142 11.04 15.40 7.06
CA VAL A 142 11.87 14.20 6.87
C VAL A 142 13.34 14.62 6.84
N VAL A 143 14.16 13.98 7.66
CA VAL A 143 15.59 14.30 7.80
C VAL A 143 16.43 13.05 7.52
N GLN A 144 17.51 13.20 6.77
CA GLN A 144 18.48 12.15 6.48
C GLN A 144 19.90 12.71 6.64
N GLY A 145 20.68 12.12 7.55
CA GLY A 145 22.04 12.59 7.85
C GLY A 145 22.10 14.07 8.28
N GLY A 146 21.05 14.58 8.93
CA GLY A 146 20.93 15.99 9.32
C GLY A 146 20.39 16.93 8.23
N TRP A 147 20.13 16.43 7.02
CA TRP A 147 19.60 17.22 5.91
C TRP A 147 18.12 16.95 5.70
N ARG A 148 17.34 17.98 5.40
CA ARG A 148 15.93 17.83 5.08
C ARG A 148 15.76 17.18 3.68
N VAL A 149 14.85 16.22 3.57
CA VAL A 149 14.67 15.41 2.36
C VAL A 149 13.44 15.91 1.59
N PRO A 150 13.61 16.61 0.46
CA PRO A 150 12.50 16.99 -0.40
C PRO A 150 11.95 15.80 -1.18
N ALA A 151 10.72 15.92 -1.66
CA ALA A 151 10.03 14.89 -2.46
C ALA A 151 9.96 13.50 -1.82
N SER A 152 10.07 13.42 -0.49
CA SER A 152 9.90 12.18 0.27
C SER A 152 8.41 11.91 0.47
N GLU A 153 8.00 10.67 0.26
CA GLU A 153 6.64 10.22 0.57
C GLU A 153 6.49 10.04 2.08
N VAL A 154 5.46 10.65 2.64
CA VAL A 154 5.12 10.65 4.06
C VAL A 154 3.70 10.11 4.22
N TRP A 155 3.57 9.06 5.01
CA TRP A 155 2.28 8.49 5.37
C TRP A 155 1.93 8.84 6.80
N VAL A 156 0.72 9.36 7.00
CA VAL A 156 0.20 9.76 8.32
C VAL A 156 -1.03 8.95 8.67
N GLN A 157 -0.97 8.28 9.81
CA GLN A 157 -2.07 7.55 10.41
C GLN A 157 -2.51 8.23 11.69
N TRP A 158 -3.74 8.75 11.71
CA TRP A 158 -4.34 9.27 12.93
C TRP A 158 -5.01 8.15 13.75
N PRO A 159 -5.15 8.32 15.07
CA PRO A 159 -5.89 7.36 15.90
C PRO A 159 -7.33 7.17 15.40
N GLY A 160 -7.68 5.94 15.07
CA GLY A 160 -9.00 5.56 14.59
C GLY A 160 -9.20 5.65 13.08
N ASP A 161 -8.21 6.11 12.33
CA ASP A 161 -8.24 6.04 10.86
C ASP A 161 -7.90 4.62 10.40
N GLU A 162 -8.75 4.05 9.55
CA GLU A 162 -8.52 2.71 8.96
C GLU A 162 -7.37 2.69 7.95
N THR A 163 -7.11 3.84 7.29
CA THR A 163 -6.10 3.96 6.24
C THR A 163 -5.24 5.19 6.45
N PRO A 164 -3.91 5.08 6.35
CA PRO A 164 -3.04 6.25 6.38
C PRO A 164 -3.24 7.12 5.14
N THR A 165 -3.03 8.43 5.30
CA THR A 165 -3.01 9.39 4.20
C THR A 165 -1.57 9.61 3.71
N SER A 166 -1.35 9.66 2.40
CA SER A 166 -0.03 9.91 1.79
C SER A 166 0.11 11.38 1.40
N HIS A 167 1.31 11.91 1.64
CA HIS A 167 1.73 13.28 1.37
C HIS A 167 3.16 13.26 0.82
N THR A 168 3.58 14.35 0.18
CA THR A 168 4.95 14.50 -0.32
C THR A 168 5.59 15.72 0.33
N THR A 169 6.85 15.60 0.73
CA THR A 169 7.60 16.76 1.23
C THR A 169 7.95 17.74 0.10
N ASP A 170 7.87 19.03 0.41
CA ASP A 170 8.23 20.11 -0.48
C ASP A 170 9.75 20.30 -0.59
N ILE A 171 10.19 21.38 -1.25
CA ILE A 171 11.61 21.72 -1.42
C ILE A 171 12.34 21.99 -0.10
N ALA A 172 11.61 22.32 0.97
CA ALA A 172 12.15 22.50 2.30
C ALA A 172 12.19 21.19 3.10
N GLY A 173 11.79 20.06 2.49
CA GLY A 173 11.67 18.76 3.13
C GLY A 173 10.54 18.68 4.14
N GLU A 174 9.52 19.55 4.01
CA GLU A 174 8.36 19.61 4.89
C GLU A 174 7.07 19.21 4.16
N THR A 175 6.12 18.64 4.88
CA THR A 175 4.74 18.51 4.42
C THR A 175 3.77 18.95 5.52
N ARG A 176 2.60 19.45 5.12
CA ARG A 176 1.58 19.98 6.02
C ARG A 176 0.32 19.13 5.90
N VAL A 177 -0.12 18.60 7.03
CA VAL A 177 -1.34 17.79 7.12
C VAL A 177 -2.30 18.50 8.05
N ALA A 178 -3.54 18.70 7.62
CA ALA A 178 -4.56 19.31 8.45
C ALA A 178 -4.67 18.56 9.78
N TRP A 179 -4.57 19.30 10.89
CA TRP A 179 -4.76 18.77 12.22
C TRP A 179 -6.21 18.30 12.35
N ALA A 180 -6.43 16.98 12.39
CA ALA A 180 -7.76 16.38 12.50
C ALA A 180 -8.61 17.08 13.59
N LYS A 181 -9.77 17.64 13.20
CA LYS A 181 -10.63 18.45 14.07
C LYS A 181 -11.36 17.62 15.13
N THR A 182 -11.69 16.37 14.81
CA THR A 182 -12.35 15.42 15.71
C THR A 182 -11.37 14.31 16.06
N ARG A 183 -10.63 14.46 17.16
CA ARG A 183 -9.61 13.47 17.54
C ARG A 183 -10.14 12.45 18.52
N ARG A 184 -9.89 11.18 18.21
CA ARG A 184 -9.82 10.13 19.23
C ARG A 184 -8.44 10.23 19.89
N GLY A 185 -8.40 10.00 21.19
CA GLY A 185 -7.13 9.84 21.90
C GLY A 185 -6.41 8.58 21.40
N GLY A 186 -5.08 8.62 21.28
CA GLY A 186 -4.28 7.47 20.84
C GLY A 186 -2.94 7.88 20.25
N LEU A 187 -2.32 6.98 19.48
CA LEU A 187 -1.02 7.21 18.86
C LEU A 187 -1.17 7.65 17.40
N VAL A 188 -0.51 8.75 17.07
CA VAL A 188 -0.25 9.11 15.68
C VAL A 188 0.92 8.27 15.20
N GLY A 189 0.77 7.64 14.03
CA GLY A 189 1.85 6.93 13.34
C GLY A 189 2.24 7.69 12.09
N ILE A 190 3.53 8.01 11.92
CA ILE A 190 4.07 8.62 10.71
C ILE A 190 5.20 7.74 10.18
N ARG A 191 5.21 7.46 8.89
CA ARG A 191 6.32 6.76 8.23
C ARG A 191 6.74 7.49 6.96
N ALA A 192 8.03 7.45 6.68
CA ALA A 192 8.60 8.07 5.49
C ALA A 192 9.81 7.26 5.01
N MET A 193 10.03 7.29 3.70
CA MET A 193 11.16 6.63 3.07
C MET A 193 12.20 7.67 2.66
N ALA A 194 13.45 7.44 3.06
CA ALA A 194 14.61 8.20 2.67
C ALA A 194 15.57 7.27 1.90
N ALA A 195 15.55 7.37 0.57
CA ALA A 195 16.41 6.56 -0.29
C ALA A 195 17.84 7.11 -0.31
N GLU A 196 18.83 6.25 -0.11
CA GLU A 196 20.22 6.56 -0.35
C GLU A 196 20.70 5.82 -1.60
N LYS A 197 21.16 6.56 -2.61
CA LYS A 197 21.90 6.00 -3.76
C LYS A 197 23.34 5.67 -3.35
N LYS A 198 23.48 4.91 -2.27
CA LYS A 198 24.76 4.50 -1.70
C LYS A 198 24.80 2.97 -1.68
N SER A 199 25.85 2.42 -2.28
CA SER A 199 26.13 1.00 -2.17
C SER A 199 26.60 0.63 -0.77
N GLY A 200 26.46 -0.63 -0.39
CA GLY A 200 27.05 -1.14 0.84
C GLY A 200 26.99 -2.65 0.92
N GLU A 201 27.24 -3.17 2.13
CA GLU A 201 27.31 -4.59 2.41
C GLU A 201 26.69 -4.91 3.77
N HIS A 202 25.91 -5.99 3.84
CA HIS A 202 25.38 -6.52 5.09
C HIS A 202 25.34 -8.05 5.03
N GLY A 203 25.96 -8.71 6.01
CA GLY A 203 26.02 -10.17 6.04
C GLY A 203 26.70 -10.78 4.80
N GLY A 204 27.69 -10.09 4.20
CA GLY A 204 28.38 -10.53 2.98
C GLY A 204 27.64 -10.26 1.67
N VAL A 205 26.42 -9.70 1.71
CA VAL A 205 25.65 -9.37 0.51
C VAL A 205 25.82 -7.90 0.17
N LYS A 206 26.25 -7.63 -1.07
CA LYS A 206 26.37 -6.28 -1.63
C LYS A 206 25.03 -5.79 -2.17
N TYR A 207 24.79 -4.49 -2.05
CA TYR A 207 23.60 -3.84 -2.57
C TYR A 207 23.94 -2.49 -3.17
N ASN A 208 23.12 -2.02 -4.10
CA ASN A 208 23.35 -0.79 -4.87
C ASN A 208 22.69 0.45 -4.23
N ALA A 209 21.71 0.22 -3.34
CA ALA A 209 20.99 1.28 -2.64
C ALA A 209 20.67 0.88 -1.19
N ILE A 210 20.45 1.88 -0.35
CA ILE A 210 19.95 1.71 1.02
C ILE A 210 18.58 2.40 1.09
N HIS A 211 17.56 1.67 1.50
CA HIS A 211 16.25 2.24 1.79
C HIS A 211 16.10 2.38 3.29
N ARG A 212 16.10 3.63 3.76
CA ARG A 212 15.86 3.95 5.16
C ARG A 212 14.39 4.28 5.36
N TRP A 213 13.70 3.44 6.11
CA TRP A 213 12.35 3.73 6.56
C TRP A 213 12.40 4.32 7.96
N ALA A 214 12.06 5.59 8.07
CA ALA A 214 11.88 6.24 9.36
C ALA A 214 10.42 6.09 9.79
N THR A 215 10.20 5.79 11.07
CA THR A 215 8.88 5.86 11.69
C THR A 215 8.91 6.80 12.88
N LEU A 216 7.79 7.49 13.13
CA LEU A 216 7.58 8.34 14.28
C LEU A 216 6.22 8.03 14.90
N THR A 217 6.19 7.88 16.23
CA THR A 217 4.95 7.84 16.99
C THR A 217 4.93 8.88 18.09
N PHE A 218 3.75 9.42 18.38
CA PHE A 218 3.51 10.25 19.55
C PHE A 218 2.02 10.22 19.94
N PRO A 219 1.70 10.39 21.24
CA PRO A 219 0.32 10.45 21.68
C PRO A 219 -0.33 11.79 21.29
N VAL A 220 -1.63 11.75 21.03
CA VAL A 220 -2.47 12.93 20.92
C VAL A 220 -3.63 12.83 21.90
N ASP A 221 -3.92 13.95 22.55
CA ASP A 221 -5.05 14.06 23.45
C ASP A 221 -6.37 14.06 22.67
N GLY A 222 -7.38 13.49 23.31
CA GLY A 222 -8.75 13.37 22.83
C GLY A 222 -9.50 12.46 23.79
N PRO A 223 -10.84 12.34 23.67
CA PRO A 223 -11.53 11.21 24.26
C PRO A 223 -10.80 9.95 23.81
N ARG A 224 -10.04 9.34 24.74
CA ARG A 224 -9.56 7.98 24.52
C ARG A 224 -10.82 7.21 24.16
N PRO A 225 -10.81 6.37 23.11
CA PRO A 225 -11.79 5.31 23.04
C PRO A 225 -11.82 4.76 24.45
N VAL A 226 -12.97 4.84 25.12
CA VAL A 226 -13.13 4.20 26.41
C VAL A 226 -12.58 2.82 26.14
N GLU A 227 -11.44 2.47 26.75
CA GLU A 227 -10.93 1.10 26.69
C GLU A 227 -12.15 0.34 27.10
N ALA A 228 -12.82 -0.27 26.12
CA ALA A 228 -14.08 -0.90 26.39
C ALA A 228 -13.67 -1.88 27.48
N SER A 229 -14.14 -1.63 28.71
CA SER A 229 -14.02 -2.59 29.78
C SER A 229 -14.28 -3.90 29.09
N LYS A 230 -13.42 -4.90 29.31
CA LYS A 230 -13.62 -6.28 28.84
C LYS A 230 -14.95 -6.90 29.33
N VAL A 231 -16.05 -6.16 29.42
CA VAL A 231 -17.27 -6.56 28.73
C VAL A 231 -16.82 -7.05 27.37
N GLU A 232 -17.03 -8.33 27.09
CA GLU A 232 -16.95 -8.88 25.74
C GLU A 232 -17.92 -8.09 24.89
N ALA A 233 -17.52 -6.90 24.44
CA ALA A 233 -18.14 -6.24 23.33
C ALA A 233 -18.02 -7.27 22.23
N SER A 234 -19.16 -7.81 21.79
CA SER A 234 -19.22 -8.65 20.60
C SER A 234 -18.33 -7.97 19.57
N PRO A 235 -17.23 -8.62 19.14
CA PRO A 235 -16.13 -7.94 18.48
C PRO A 235 -16.71 -7.08 17.36
N ALA A 236 -16.49 -5.76 17.45
CA ALA A 236 -17.03 -4.80 16.51
C ALA A 236 -16.84 -5.38 15.11
N GLU A 237 -17.96 -5.57 14.40
CA GLU A 237 -17.95 -6.33 13.17
C GLU A 237 -16.92 -5.70 12.22
N LYS A 238 -15.94 -6.49 11.80
CA LYS A 238 -14.87 -6.00 10.93
C LYS A 238 -15.51 -5.40 9.67
N PRO A 239 -15.04 -4.23 9.19
CA PRO A 239 -15.49 -3.69 7.91
C PRO A 239 -15.39 -4.78 6.84
N PHE A 240 -16.42 -4.88 5.99
CA PHE A 240 -16.48 -5.97 5.02
C PHE A 240 -15.27 -5.97 4.07
N THR A 241 -14.73 -4.79 3.74
CA THR A 241 -13.48 -4.65 2.99
C THR A 241 -12.26 -5.28 3.68
N GLN A 242 -12.19 -5.26 5.02
CA GLN A 242 -11.15 -5.96 5.79
C GLN A 242 -11.32 -7.49 5.71
N ILE A 243 -12.57 -7.97 5.69
CA ILE A 243 -12.90 -9.40 5.51
C ILE A 243 -12.48 -9.85 4.10
N LEU A 244 -12.83 -9.09 3.07
CA LEU A 244 -12.42 -9.33 1.68
C LEU A 244 -10.89 -9.40 1.57
N ARG A 245 -10.19 -8.38 2.11
CA ARG A 245 -8.72 -8.34 2.14
C ARG A 245 -8.12 -9.60 2.76
N THR A 246 -8.62 -10.01 3.93
CA THR A 246 -8.14 -11.20 4.63
C THR A 246 -8.41 -12.47 3.82
N SER A 247 -9.56 -12.54 3.17
CA SER A 247 -9.98 -13.68 2.32
C SER A 247 -9.12 -13.82 1.07
N TYR A 248 -8.41 -12.77 0.66
CA TYR A 248 -7.61 -12.72 -0.57
C TYR A 248 -6.10 -12.63 -0.32
N ALA A 249 -5.66 -12.43 0.92
CA ALA A 249 -4.30 -11.98 1.25
C ALA A 249 -3.19 -12.82 0.60
N HIS A 250 -3.33 -14.15 0.61
CA HIS A 250 -2.34 -15.06 0.04
C HIS A 250 -2.22 -14.95 -1.49
N ASN A 251 -3.31 -14.59 -2.18
CA ASN A 251 -3.34 -14.57 -3.64
C ASN A 251 -2.54 -13.41 -4.23
N HIS A 252 -2.43 -12.27 -3.53
CA HIS A 252 -1.68 -11.12 -4.02
C HIS A 252 -0.19 -11.45 -4.24
N GLU A 253 0.43 -12.16 -3.30
CA GLU A 253 1.82 -12.59 -3.40
C GLU A 253 2.02 -13.58 -4.55
N ILE A 254 1.09 -14.53 -4.74
CA ILE A 254 1.14 -15.50 -5.83
C ILE A 254 1.05 -14.80 -7.19
N VAL A 255 0.10 -13.86 -7.35
CA VAL A 255 -0.05 -13.09 -8.60
C VAL A 255 1.22 -12.29 -8.88
N GLY A 256 1.85 -11.69 -7.88
CA GLY A 256 3.11 -10.97 -8.04
C GLY A 256 4.23 -11.80 -8.67
N ASN A 257 4.22 -13.12 -8.46
CA ASN A 257 5.22 -14.06 -8.97
C ASN A 257 4.79 -14.80 -10.25
N ALA A 258 3.66 -14.46 -10.87
CA ALA A 258 3.18 -15.13 -12.08
C ALA A 258 4.06 -14.84 -13.31
N VAL A 259 4.07 -15.77 -14.29
CA VAL A 259 4.91 -15.69 -15.50
C VAL A 259 4.71 -14.39 -16.27
N PHE A 260 3.48 -13.89 -16.41
CA PHE A 260 3.21 -12.59 -17.01
C PHE A 260 4.00 -11.45 -16.34
N ASN A 261 3.92 -11.37 -15.00
CA ASN A 261 4.61 -10.31 -14.26
C ASN A 261 6.12 -10.46 -14.36
N LYS A 262 6.65 -11.68 -14.24
CA LYS A 262 8.07 -11.94 -14.43
C LYS A 262 8.55 -11.47 -15.82
N THR A 263 7.85 -11.87 -16.87
CA THR A 263 8.16 -11.50 -18.26
C THR A 263 8.10 -9.99 -18.48
N LEU A 264 7.11 -9.32 -17.88
CA LEU A 264 7.02 -7.85 -17.88
C LEU A 264 8.19 -7.18 -17.17
N PHE A 265 8.49 -7.58 -15.93
CA PHE A 265 9.54 -6.94 -15.14
C PHE A 265 10.94 -7.24 -15.66
N ASP A 266 11.13 -8.37 -16.33
CA ASP A 266 12.35 -8.72 -17.08
C ASP A 266 12.50 -7.91 -18.39
N GLY A 267 11.50 -7.09 -18.76
CA GLY A 267 11.52 -6.27 -19.98
C GLY A 267 11.31 -7.06 -21.27
N LYS A 268 10.66 -8.24 -21.18
CA LYS A 268 10.50 -9.19 -22.28
C LYS A 268 9.06 -9.33 -22.77
N LEU A 269 8.13 -8.60 -22.16
CA LEU A 269 6.73 -8.58 -22.61
C LEU A 269 6.66 -7.99 -24.02
N THR A 270 6.02 -8.71 -24.93
CA THR A 270 5.80 -8.27 -26.32
C THR A 270 4.47 -7.53 -26.48
N LYS A 271 4.32 -6.77 -27.58
CA LYS A 271 3.07 -6.08 -27.93
C LYS A 271 1.90 -7.08 -28.04
N ASP A 272 2.08 -8.20 -28.74
CA ASP A 272 1.05 -9.23 -28.93
C ASP A 272 0.61 -9.87 -27.60
N GLN A 273 1.55 -10.13 -26.68
CA GLN A 273 1.23 -10.64 -25.35
C GLN A 273 0.41 -9.63 -24.54
N LEU A 274 0.80 -8.34 -24.57
CA LEU A 274 0.03 -7.29 -23.91
C LEU A 274 -1.37 -7.16 -24.52
N GLU A 275 -1.48 -7.13 -25.84
CA GLU A 275 -2.76 -7.02 -26.56
C GLU A 275 -3.68 -8.16 -26.15
N ASN A 276 -3.18 -9.41 -26.21
CA ASN A 276 -3.95 -10.58 -25.82
C ASN A 276 -4.43 -10.48 -24.37
N HIS A 277 -3.55 -10.06 -23.45
CA HIS A 277 -3.91 -9.84 -22.05
C HIS A 277 -5.03 -8.81 -21.90
N LEU A 278 -4.91 -7.64 -22.52
CA LEU A 278 -5.93 -6.59 -22.46
C LEU A 278 -7.26 -7.03 -23.10
N GLN A 279 -7.23 -7.81 -24.19
CA GLN A 279 -8.43 -8.39 -24.78
C GLN A 279 -9.16 -9.33 -23.80
N GLN A 280 -8.44 -10.19 -23.08
CA GLN A 280 -9.08 -11.06 -22.08
C GLN A 280 -9.68 -10.24 -20.91
N ARG A 281 -9.00 -9.16 -20.49
CA ARG A 281 -9.53 -8.25 -19.46
C ARG A 281 -10.79 -7.52 -19.96
N ALA A 282 -10.82 -7.07 -21.20
CA ALA A 282 -11.95 -6.39 -21.82
C ALA A 282 -13.20 -7.27 -21.85
N LEU A 283 -13.07 -8.55 -22.24
CA LEU A 283 -14.18 -9.51 -22.21
C LEU A 283 -14.77 -9.67 -20.81
N ILE A 284 -13.92 -9.80 -19.80
CA ILE A 284 -14.36 -9.95 -18.41
C ILE A 284 -15.06 -8.68 -17.92
N HIS A 285 -14.43 -7.50 -18.07
CA HIS A 285 -15.06 -6.23 -17.66
C HIS A 285 -16.38 -5.96 -18.38
N ASN A 286 -16.52 -6.39 -19.64
CA ASN A 286 -17.76 -6.25 -20.38
C ASN A 286 -18.89 -7.07 -19.76
N GLU A 287 -18.59 -8.32 -19.37
CA GLU A 287 -19.55 -9.19 -18.70
C GLU A 287 -19.92 -8.66 -17.30
N LEU A 288 -18.93 -8.18 -16.55
CA LEU A 288 -19.18 -7.53 -15.25
C LEU A 288 -20.07 -6.31 -15.40
N HIS A 289 -19.80 -5.46 -16.40
CA HIS A 289 -20.60 -4.29 -16.67
C HIS A 289 -22.05 -4.64 -16.99
N ARG A 290 -22.28 -5.63 -17.87
CA ARG A 290 -23.64 -6.11 -18.22
C ARG A 290 -24.45 -6.48 -16.98
N ILE A 291 -23.86 -7.29 -16.09
CA ILE A 291 -24.55 -7.76 -14.87
C ILE A 291 -24.75 -6.60 -13.88
N LEU A 292 -23.69 -5.84 -13.60
CA LEU A 292 -23.71 -4.81 -12.56
C LEU A 292 -24.61 -3.63 -12.95
N ILE A 293 -24.63 -3.22 -14.22
CA ILE A 293 -25.53 -2.16 -14.69
C ILE A 293 -26.99 -2.62 -14.74
N GLY A 294 -27.25 -3.90 -15.09
CA GLY A 294 -28.60 -4.46 -15.08
C GLY A 294 -29.21 -4.45 -13.68
N ALA A 295 -28.38 -4.74 -12.66
CA ALA A 295 -28.80 -4.76 -11.27
C ALA A 295 -29.09 -3.38 -10.67
N GLU A 296 -28.58 -2.27 -11.23
CA GLU A 296 -28.82 -0.91 -10.72
C GLU A 296 -30.31 -0.53 -10.71
N SER A 297 -31.10 -1.15 -11.59
CA SER A 297 -32.55 -0.92 -11.65
C SER A 297 -33.32 -1.55 -10.48
N THR A 298 -32.76 -2.58 -9.83
CA THR A 298 -33.44 -3.38 -8.81
C THR A 298 -32.81 -3.26 -7.43
N GLN A 299 -31.53 -2.88 -7.34
CA GLN A 299 -30.83 -2.73 -6.06
C GLN A 299 -29.61 -1.81 -6.17
N THR A 300 -29.22 -1.22 -5.05
CA THR A 300 -27.98 -0.43 -4.96
C THR A 300 -26.78 -1.36 -5.00
N VAL A 301 -25.94 -1.21 -6.04
CA VAL A 301 -24.67 -1.93 -6.18
C VAL A 301 -23.53 -0.90 -6.20
N PRO A 302 -22.42 -1.11 -5.47
CA PRO A 302 -21.22 -0.26 -5.54
C PRO A 302 -20.54 -0.23 -6.93
N TYR A 303 -21.18 0.35 -7.94
CA TYR A 303 -20.73 0.37 -9.33
C TYR A 303 -20.95 1.76 -9.98
N GLY A 304 -20.21 2.75 -9.50
CA GLY A 304 -20.31 4.14 -9.92
C GLY A 304 -19.54 4.49 -11.21
N ALA A 305 -19.49 5.78 -11.51
CA ALA A 305 -18.88 6.33 -12.72
C ALA A 305 -17.41 5.89 -12.91
N ALA A 306 -16.62 5.87 -11.84
CA ALA A 306 -15.23 5.44 -11.89
C ALA A 306 -15.08 3.96 -12.29
N GLN A 307 -15.97 3.08 -11.80
CA GLN A 307 -15.96 1.66 -12.15
C GLN A 307 -16.39 1.45 -13.61
N LYS A 308 -17.41 2.19 -14.07
CA LYS A 308 -17.89 2.15 -15.47
C LYS A 308 -16.83 2.65 -16.46
N ASN A 309 -16.05 3.66 -16.08
CA ASN A 309 -15.00 4.24 -16.93
C ASN A 309 -13.88 3.25 -17.29
N VAL A 310 -13.72 2.16 -16.53
CA VAL A 310 -12.70 1.13 -16.79
C VAL A 310 -12.83 0.53 -18.19
N LEU A 311 -14.06 0.32 -18.68
CA LEU A 311 -14.30 -0.19 -20.04
C LEU A 311 -13.86 0.81 -21.12
N VAL A 312 -14.11 2.10 -20.90
CA VAL A 312 -13.69 3.16 -21.82
C VAL A 312 -12.17 3.20 -21.92
N LEU A 313 -11.46 3.05 -20.79
CA LEU A 313 -10.00 2.98 -20.78
C LEU A 313 -9.47 1.78 -21.57
N LEU A 314 -10.04 0.59 -21.36
CA LEU A 314 -9.66 -0.62 -22.12
C LEU A 314 -9.94 -0.48 -23.62
N PHE A 315 -11.07 0.09 -23.97
CA PHE A 315 -11.44 0.34 -25.37
C PHE A 315 -10.42 1.24 -26.06
N ASN A 316 -10.08 2.36 -25.41
CA ASN A 316 -9.09 3.30 -25.94
C ASN A 316 -7.70 2.66 -26.06
N ASP A 317 -7.30 1.85 -25.08
CA ASP A 317 -6.01 1.16 -25.10
C ASP A 317 -5.93 0.15 -26.26
N LEU A 318 -6.99 -0.64 -26.49
CA LEU A 318 -7.03 -1.59 -27.61
C LEU A 318 -7.00 -0.88 -28.97
N ILE A 319 -7.74 0.22 -29.13
CA ILE A 319 -7.66 1.04 -30.36
C ILE A 319 -6.25 1.58 -30.57
N ALA A 320 -5.61 2.10 -29.52
CA ALA A 320 -4.26 2.65 -29.60
C ALA A 320 -3.20 1.57 -29.94
N MET A 321 -3.52 0.29 -29.75
CA MET A 321 -2.69 -0.84 -30.16
C MET A 321 -3.01 -1.35 -31.58
N ASP A 322 -3.94 -0.70 -32.29
CA ASP A 322 -4.53 -1.14 -33.57
C ASP A 322 -5.33 -2.46 -33.44
N SER A 323 -5.81 -2.77 -32.25
CA SER A 323 -6.70 -3.90 -31.97
C SER A 323 -8.16 -3.48 -32.05
N GLY A 324 -9.01 -4.39 -32.53
CA GLY A 324 -10.46 -4.29 -32.35
C GLY A 324 -10.89 -4.65 -30.93
N TRP A 325 -12.17 -4.40 -30.60
CA TRP A 325 -12.78 -4.95 -29.40
C TRP A 325 -12.92 -6.47 -29.53
N PRO A 326 -12.52 -7.26 -28.51
CA PRO A 326 -12.56 -8.71 -28.60
C PRO A 326 -13.99 -9.24 -28.58
N THR A 327 -14.20 -10.31 -29.31
CA THR A 327 -15.40 -11.15 -29.26
C THR A 327 -15.15 -12.39 -28.41
N GLU A 328 -16.21 -13.06 -27.97
CA GLU A 328 -16.08 -14.29 -27.19
C GLU A 328 -15.38 -15.42 -27.96
N ALA A 329 -15.40 -15.40 -29.30
CA ALA A 329 -14.62 -16.32 -30.12
C ALA A 329 -13.10 -16.17 -29.93
N GLN A 330 -12.64 -14.99 -29.53
CA GLN A 330 -11.23 -14.68 -29.21
C GLN A 330 -10.89 -14.95 -27.74
N ALA A 331 -11.85 -15.39 -26.93
CA ALA A 331 -11.62 -15.73 -25.53
C ALA A 331 -10.76 -17.01 -25.42
N ARG A 332 -9.68 -16.94 -24.63
CA ARG A 332 -8.88 -18.12 -24.27
C ARG A 332 -9.72 -19.13 -23.49
N PRO A 333 -9.35 -20.43 -23.46
CA PRO A 333 -10.11 -21.45 -22.75
C PRO A 333 -10.39 -21.08 -21.28
N LEU A 334 -9.38 -20.62 -20.54
CA LEU A 334 -9.56 -20.17 -19.15
C LEU A 334 -10.52 -18.97 -19.04
N THR A 335 -10.45 -18.02 -19.98
CA THR A 335 -11.34 -16.86 -20.02
C THR A 335 -12.79 -17.29 -20.27
N ARG A 336 -13.02 -18.22 -21.20
CA ARG A 336 -14.36 -18.76 -21.49
C ARG A 336 -14.97 -19.45 -20.27
N THR A 337 -14.20 -20.32 -19.62
CA THR A 337 -14.64 -20.97 -18.39
C THR A 337 -14.99 -19.95 -17.31
N PHE A 338 -14.17 -18.91 -17.15
CA PHE A 338 -14.41 -17.89 -16.13
C PHE A 338 -15.60 -16.97 -16.47
N LEU A 339 -15.80 -16.61 -17.73
CA LEU A 339 -17.00 -15.89 -18.19
C LEU A 339 -18.27 -16.70 -17.93
N GLN A 340 -18.24 -18.01 -18.16
CA GLN A 340 -19.36 -18.89 -17.85
C GLN A 340 -19.65 -18.91 -16.35
N GLU A 341 -18.62 -19.01 -15.49
CA GLU A 341 -18.79 -18.97 -14.03
C GLU A 341 -19.42 -17.64 -13.56
N ILE A 342 -19.04 -16.51 -14.17
CA ILE A 342 -19.65 -15.20 -13.91
C ILE A 342 -21.14 -15.21 -14.29
N ARG A 343 -21.49 -15.72 -15.47
CA ARG A 343 -22.88 -15.79 -15.95
C ARG A 343 -23.75 -16.72 -15.11
N ASP A 344 -23.24 -17.90 -14.77
CA ASP A 344 -23.98 -18.87 -13.94
C ASP A 344 -24.31 -18.28 -12.55
N SER A 345 -23.45 -17.39 -12.04
CA SER A 345 -23.67 -16.70 -10.77
C SER A 345 -24.78 -15.65 -10.79
N GLU A 346 -25.17 -15.13 -11.96
CA GLU A 346 -26.15 -14.04 -12.11
C GLU A 346 -27.51 -14.41 -11.50
N SER A 347 -27.88 -15.69 -11.56
CA SER A 347 -29.09 -16.24 -10.93
C SER A 347 -29.16 -16.02 -9.41
N LYS A 348 -28.01 -15.79 -8.76
CA LYS A 348 -27.88 -15.52 -7.32
C LYS A 348 -27.75 -14.03 -6.99
N GLY A 349 -27.87 -13.16 -8.00
CA GLY A 349 -27.68 -11.72 -7.87
C GLY A 349 -26.27 -11.24 -8.28
N PRO A 350 -26.01 -9.93 -8.17
CA PRO A 350 -24.83 -9.31 -8.79
C PRO A 350 -23.55 -9.41 -7.96
N TYR A 351 -23.62 -9.93 -6.73
CA TYR A 351 -22.53 -9.79 -5.78
C TYR A 351 -21.31 -10.65 -6.12
N PHE A 352 -21.48 -11.78 -6.81
CA PHE A 352 -20.34 -12.51 -7.37
C PHE A 352 -19.58 -11.66 -8.41
N ALA A 353 -20.29 -11.06 -9.36
CA ALA A 353 -19.71 -10.13 -10.33
C ALA A 353 -19.06 -8.92 -9.65
N LEU A 354 -19.68 -8.39 -8.58
CA LEU A 354 -19.08 -7.31 -7.78
C LEU A 354 -17.79 -7.76 -7.09
N GLY A 355 -17.71 -9.02 -6.65
CA GLY A 355 -16.49 -9.63 -6.10
C GLY A 355 -15.37 -9.72 -7.12
N VAL A 356 -15.68 -10.12 -8.35
CA VAL A 356 -14.72 -10.09 -9.46
C VAL A 356 -14.28 -8.64 -9.75
N GLN A 357 -15.24 -7.71 -9.83
CA GLN A 357 -14.96 -6.29 -10.04
C GLN A 357 -14.04 -5.72 -8.96
N HIS A 358 -14.26 -6.08 -7.69
CA HIS A 358 -13.44 -5.64 -6.56
C HIS A 358 -11.96 -5.98 -6.77
N VAL A 359 -11.67 -7.23 -7.17
CA VAL A 359 -10.31 -7.71 -7.41
C VAL A 359 -9.66 -6.99 -8.58
N TYR A 360 -10.37 -6.84 -9.70
CA TYR A 360 -9.83 -6.17 -10.87
C TYR A 360 -9.62 -4.68 -10.65
N PHE A 361 -10.62 -4.00 -10.06
CA PHE A 361 -10.59 -2.57 -9.83
C PHE A 361 -9.55 -2.18 -8.77
N GLY A 362 -9.49 -2.92 -7.66
CA GLY A 362 -8.43 -2.72 -6.65
C GLY A 362 -7.04 -3.09 -7.16
N GLY A 363 -6.95 -4.07 -8.07
CA GLY A 363 -5.71 -4.46 -8.73
C GLY A 363 -5.15 -3.34 -9.60
N ILE A 364 -5.99 -2.68 -10.41
CA ILE A 364 -5.53 -1.61 -11.32
C ILE A 364 -5.22 -0.29 -10.63
N THR A 365 -5.86 0.03 -9.50
CA THR A 365 -5.63 1.31 -8.80
C THR A 365 -4.37 1.30 -7.93
N ASN A 366 -4.00 0.13 -7.38
CA ASN A 366 -2.86 -0.03 -6.48
C ASN A 366 -1.62 -0.52 -7.25
N GLY A 367 -1.43 -1.84 -7.36
CA GLY A 367 -0.29 -2.44 -8.06
C GLY A 367 -0.29 -2.19 -9.57
N GLY A 368 -1.46 -1.95 -10.16
CA GLY A 368 -1.62 -1.71 -11.58
C GLY A 368 -0.83 -0.52 -12.12
N ARG A 369 -0.65 0.55 -11.34
CA ARG A 369 0.12 1.73 -11.80
C ARG A 369 1.58 1.38 -12.09
N MET A 370 2.19 0.56 -11.24
CA MET A 370 3.56 0.06 -11.44
C MET A 370 3.63 -0.83 -12.69
N ILE A 371 2.64 -1.72 -12.88
CA ILE A 371 2.51 -2.54 -14.09
C ILE A 371 2.43 -1.65 -15.34
N GLY A 372 1.55 -0.64 -15.33
CA GLY A 372 1.38 0.31 -16.43
C GLY A 372 2.66 1.08 -16.76
N ALA A 373 3.38 1.55 -15.74
CA ALA A 373 4.68 2.22 -15.92
C ALA A 373 5.72 1.29 -16.54
N LYS A 374 5.82 0.04 -16.05
CA LYS A 374 6.76 -0.95 -16.59
C LYS A 374 6.45 -1.32 -18.04
N ILE A 375 5.17 -1.40 -18.39
CA ILE A 375 4.73 -1.59 -19.79
C ILE A 375 5.18 -0.40 -20.63
N GLY A 376 5.01 0.83 -20.13
CA GLY A 376 5.48 2.06 -20.78
C GLY A 376 6.98 2.05 -21.07
N GLU A 377 7.80 1.61 -20.11
CA GLU A 377 9.24 1.44 -20.29
C GLU A 377 9.59 0.39 -21.35
N THR A 378 8.90 -0.76 -21.30
CA THR A 378 9.24 -1.94 -22.11
C THR A 378 8.78 -1.80 -23.56
N LEU A 379 7.59 -1.24 -23.77
CA LEU A 379 6.91 -1.22 -25.06
C LEU A 379 6.68 0.19 -25.62
N GLN A 380 7.14 1.23 -24.92
CA GLN A 380 6.89 2.64 -25.28
C GLN A 380 5.38 2.95 -25.42
N PHE A 381 4.55 2.21 -24.68
CA PHE A 381 3.10 2.32 -24.65
C PHE A 381 2.62 2.23 -23.21
N THR A 382 1.87 3.22 -22.72
CA THR A 382 1.37 3.24 -21.34
C THR A 382 -0.15 3.05 -21.35
N PRO A 383 -0.67 1.86 -21.00
CA PRO A 383 -2.11 1.59 -21.03
C PRO A 383 -2.83 2.47 -20.01
N SER A 384 -3.82 3.24 -20.48
CA SER A 384 -4.64 4.10 -19.65
C SER A 384 -5.46 3.32 -18.61
N TYR A 385 -5.80 2.05 -18.89
CA TYR A 385 -6.42 1.09 -17.97
C TYR A 385 -5.66 0.98 -16.64
N TYR A 386 -4.32 1.01 -16.68
CA TYR A 386 -3.47 0.95 -15.51
C TYR A 386 -3.11 2.34 -14.94
N ALA A 387 -3.06 3.37 -15.78
CA ALA A 387 -2.57 4.69 -15.38
C ALA A 387 -3.65 5.64 -14.83
N LYS A 388 -4.90 5.52 -15.29
CA LYS A 388 -5.98 6.51 -15.05
C LYS A 388 -7.16 5.96 -14.25
N SER A 389 -6.97 4.81 -13.61
CA SER A 389 -7.99 4.19 -12.76
C SER A 389 -7.92 4.79 -11.35
N ASP A 390 -8.93 5.61 -11.02
CA ASP A 390 -9.08 6.33 -9.75
C ASP A 390 -10.42 6.01 -9.07
N GLY A 391 -10.63 6.48 -7.84
CA GLY A 391 -11.93 6.35 -7.14
C GLY A 391 -12.10 5.10 -6.28
N TYR A 392 -11.03 4.32 -6.07
CA TYR A 392 -11.08 3.10 -5.25
C TYR A 392 -11.48 3.36 -3.80
N ALA A 393 -10.98 4.44 -3.18
CA ALA A 393 -11.31 4.77 -1.79
C ALA A 393 -12.83 5.02 -1.59
N ALA A 394 -13.45 5.78 -2.50
CA ALA A 394 -14.90 6.01 -2.46
C ALA A 394 -15.69 4.70 -2.69
N TYR A 395 -15.21 3.85 -3.60
CA TYR A 395 -15.80 2.53 -3.82
C TYR A 395 -15.75 1.63 -2.57
N LEU A 396 -14.64 1.61 -1.83
CA LEU A 396 -14.52 0.82 -0.60
C LEU A 396 -15.52 1.24 0.48
N ILE A 397 -15.83 2.54 0.58
CA ILE A 397 -16.87 3.06 1.49
C ILE A 397 -18.23 2.44 1.15
N GLU A 398 -18.58 2.37 -0.15
CA GLU A 398 -19.84 1.76 -0.58
C GLU A 398 -19.86 0.24 -0.38
N VAL A 399 -18.74 -0.46 -0.59
CA VAL A 399 -18.62 -1.90 -0.29
C VAL A 399 -18.86 -2.20 1.19
N ASN A 400 -18.37 -1.35 2.09
CA ASN A 400 -18.59 -1.52 3.53
C ASN A 400 -20.08 -1.38 3.94
N LYS A 401 -20.95 -0.82 3.09
CA LYS A 401 -22.39 -0.73 3.35
C LYS A 401 -23.15 -2.03 3.05
N ILE A 402 -22.53 -3.01 2.39
CA ILE A 402 -23.14 -4.32 2.15
C ILE A 402 -23.19 -5.05 3.50
N THR A 403 -24.37 -5.28 4.04
CA THR A 403 -24.58 -5.98 5.33
C THR A 403 -25.20 -7.36 5.18
N ASP A 404 -25.82 -7.65 4.04
CA ASP A 404 -26.44 -8.95 3.76
C ASP A 404 -25.38 -10.08 3.73
N PRO A 405 -25.50 -11.12 4.57
CA PRO A 405 -24.49 -12.19 4.66
C PRO A 405 -24.32 -12.99 3.36
N GLU A 406 -25.40 -13.25 2.62
CA GLU A 406 -25.34 -14.02 1.36
C GLU A 406 -24.63 -13.21 0.27
N ALA A 407 -24.96 -11.93 0.14
CA ALA A 407 -24.27 -10.98 -0.72
C ALA A 407 -22.78 -10.91 -0.42
N ARG A 408 -22.41 -10.83 0.87
CA ARG A 408 -21.01 -10.82 1.31
C ARG A 408 -20.30 -12.12 0.93
N GLN A 409 -20.94 -13.27 1.14
CA GLN A 409 -20.38 -14.57 0.79
C GLN A 409 -20.19 -14.72 -0.72
N GLU A 410 -21.17 -14.32 -1.53
CA GLU A 410 -21.06 -14.35 -2.99
C GLU A 410 -19.98 -13.40 -3.50
N MET A 411 -19.82 -12.22 -2.90
CA MET A 411 -18.73 -11.31 -3.23
C MET A 411 -17.35 -11.88 -2.87
N ILE A 412 -17.20 -12.56 -1.73
CA ILE A 412 -15.97 -13.31 -1.39
C ILE A 412 -15.69 -14.41 -2.43
N ARG A 413 -16.71 -15.19 -2.79
CA ARG A 413 -16.61 -16.26 -3.79
C ARG A 413 -16.16 -15.73 -5.14
N GLY A 414 -16.76 -14.62 -5.58
CA GLY A 414 -16.40 -13.92 -6.81
C GLY A 414 -14.95 -13.45 -6.84
N GLY A 415 -14.48 -12.82 -5.76
CA GLY A 415 -13.08 -12.38 -5.68
C GLY A 415 -12.09 -13.54 -5.64
N GLN A 416 -12.41 -14.65 -4.96
CA GLN A 416 -11.58 -15.86 -4.99
C GLN A 416 -11.51 -16.48 -6.38
N ALA A 417 -12.64 -16.55 -7.10
CA ALA A 417 -12.69 -17.03 -8.49
C ALA A 417 -11.84 -16.14 -9.42
N ALA A 418 -11.94 -14.81 -9.26
CA ALA A 418 -11.11 -13.86 -9.98
C ALA A 418 -9.61 -14.11 -9.75
N TYR A 419 -9.17 -14.30 -8.51
CA TYR A 419 -7.77 -14.61 -8.23
C TYR A 419 -7.31 -15.93 -8.84
N ARG A 420 -8.11 -17.01 -8.72
CA ARG A 420 -7.78 -18.30 -9.36
C ARG A 420 -7.59 -18.13 -10.87
N TYR A 421 -8.52 -17.43 -11.52
CA TYR A 421 -8.42 -17.13 -12.94
C TYR A 421 -7.19 -16.28 -13.26
N ILE A 422 -6.93 -15.20 -12.52
CA ILE A 422 -5.78 -14.31 -12.77
C ILE A 422 -4.47 -15.11 -12.64
N ILE A 423 -4.32 -15.92 -11.59
CA ILE A 423 -3.12 -16.73 -11.36
C ILE A 423 -2.94 -17.72 -12.51
N ALA A 424 -3.97 -18.48 -12.86
CA ALA A 424 -3.88 -19.48 -13.93
C ALA A 424 -3.58 -18.83 -15.29
N SER A 425 -4.36 -17.80 -15.65
CA SER A 425 -4.25 -17.13 -16.94
C SER A 425 -2.93 -16.36 -17.12
N SER A 426 -2.35 -15.84 -16.03
CA SER A 426 -1.05 -15.16 -16.04
C SER A 426 0.13 -16.13 -16.13
N ASN A 427 -0.11 -17.43 -16.00
CA ASN A 427 0.88 -18.50 -16.12
C ASN A 427 0.76 -19.30 -17.42
N GLU A 428 -0.13 -18.91 -18.33
CA GLU A 428 -0.28 -19.56 -19.64
C GLU A 428 0.97 -19.41 -20.51
N ASP A 429 1.22 -20.39 -21.38
CA ASP A 429 2.42 -20.48 -22.22
C ASP A 429 2.63 -19.27 -23.14
N ILE A 430 1.55 -18.55 -23.49
CA ILE A 430 1.65 -17.33 -24.31
C ILE A 430 2.56 -16.28 -23.66
N PHE A 431 2.69 -16.28 -22.33
CA PHE A 431 3.54 -15.33 -21.60
C PHE A 431 4.96 -15.84 -21.35
N LYS A 432 5.28 -17.09 -21.69
CA LYS A 432 6.65 -17.58 -21.58
C LYS A 432 7.50 -17.00 -22.71
N GLU A 433 8.78 -16.76 -22.43
CA GLU A 433 9.76 -16.42 -23.46
C GLU A 433 9.77 -17.50 -24.54
N LYS A 434 9.68 -17.09 -25.80
CA LYS A 434 9.80 -17.98 -26.96
C LYS A 434 11.26 -18.21 -27.32
#